data_AF-A0AAJ1X9V8-F1
#
_entry.id   AF-A0AAJ1X9V8-F1
#
_cell.length_a   1.000
_cell.length_b   1.000
_cell.length_c   1.000
_cell.angle_alpha   90.00
_cell.angle_beta   90.00
_cell.angle_gamma   90.00
#
_symmetry.space_group_name_H-M   'P 1'
#
loop_
_entity.id
_entity.type
_entity.pdbx_description
1 polymer ?
#
loop_
_entity_poly.entity_id
_entity_poly.type
_entity_poly.pdbx_seq_one_letter_code
_entity_poly.pdbx_strand_id
1 'polypeptide(L)'
;MFTKIAKESKKNFLEWLINKDMLVNNEAIYLINYFINNYELLDKFHFVELEGLNKAPTTLEIRTKCGLKERQAHLEFIDKNKNFETNSISEVIHFLQYNPQLEVYIGIKMEKLLCIEILDIIEENPFYKDDK
;
A
#
# COMPACT_ATOMS: atom_id res chain seq x y z
N MET A 1 10.41 10.43 -15.83
CA MET A 1 11.46 9.43 -15.56
C MET A 1 10.90 8.65 -14.40
N PHE A 2 10.58 7.36 -14.53
CA PHE A 2 9.99 6.64 -13.41
C PHE A 2 11.01 6.53 -12.27
N THR A 3 10.78 7.28 -11.19
CA THR A 3 11.66 7.28 -10.03
C THR A 3 11.40 6.01 -9.23
N LYS A 4 12.29 5.02 -9.34
CA LYS A 4 12.23 3.83 -8.52
C LYS A 4 12.79 4.14 -7.13
N ILE A 5 11.97 4.00 -6.10
CA ILE A 5 12.39 4.17 -4.70
C ILE A 5 13.09 2.89 -4.21
N ALA A 6 14.14 3.07 -3.40
CA ALA A 6 14.89 1.97 -2.81
C ALA A 6 14.00 1.14 -1.85
N LYS A 7 14.18 -0.20 -1.86
CA LYS A 7 13.48 -1.12 -0.94
C LYS A 7 13.66 -0.74 0.53
N GLU A 8 14.84 -0.26 0.88
CA GLU A 8 15.18 0.14 2.25
C GLU A 8 14.34 1.34 2.72
N SER A 9 14.14 2.35 1.88
CA SER A 9 13.25 3.48 2.19
C SER A 9 11.82 3.03 2.42
N LYS A 10 11.31 2.11 1.58
CA LYS A 10 9.98 1.52 1.75
C LYS A 10 9.86 0.75 3.07
N LYS A 11 10.87 -0.07 3.38
CA LYS A 11 10.91 -0.83 4.64
C LYS A 11 10.91 0.09 5.86
N ASN A 12 11.77 1.11 5.86
CA ASN A 12 11.89 2.08 6.94
C ASN A 12 10.56 2.82 7.18
N PHE A 13 9.86 3.20 6.10
CA PHE A 13 8.52 3.78 6.20
C PHE A 13 7.50 2.80 6.81
N LEU A 14 7.49 1.54 6.38
CA LEU A 14 6.56 0.53 6.92
C LEU A 14 6.82 0.26 8.42
N GLU A 15 8.08 0.21 8.84
CA GLU A 15 8.46 0.11 10.26
C GLU A 15 8.03 1.35 11.05
N TRP A 16 8.23 2.55 10.49
CA TRP A 16 7.72 3.80 11.07
C TRP A 16 6.19 3.78 11.22
N LEU A 17 5.46 3.29 10.22
CA LEU A 17 4.00 3.21 10.20
C LEU A 17 3.45 2.33 11.33
N ILE A 18 4.11 1.20 11.61
CA ILE A 18 3.79 0.33 12.75
C ILE A 18 4.12 1.03 14.07
N ASN A 19 5.32 1.61 14.19
CA ASN A 19 5.80 2.23 15.42
C ASN A 19 4.97 3.44 15.87
N LYS A 20 4.33 4.14 14.94
CA LYS A 20 3.40 5.25 15.23
C LYS A 20 2.01 4.80 15.66
N ASP A 21 1.77 3.48 15.76
CA ASP A 21 0.47 2.88 16.09
C ASP A 21 -0.65 3.39 15.16
N MET A 22 -0.33 3.72 13.90
CA MET A 22 -1.29 4.32 12.97
C MET A 22 -2.28 3.30 12.38
N LEU A 23 -2.03 2.00 12.60
CA LEU A 23 -2.82 0.91 12.06
C LEU A 23 -3.95 0.53 13.02
N VAL A 24 -5.17 0.41 12.49
CA VAL A 24 -6.41 0.34 13.31
C VAL A 24 -6.57 -0.97 14.06
N ASN A 25 -6.04 -2.07 13.53
CA ASN A 25 -6.22 -3.40 14.09
C ASN A 25 -4.98 -4.29 13.90
N ASN A 26 -4.98 -5.42 14.61
CA ASN A 26 -3.89 -6.41 14.56
C ASN A 26 -3.71 -7.03 13.17
N GLU A 27 -4.78 -7.13 12.37
CA GLU A 27 -4.68 -7.69 11.03
C GLU A 27 -3.89 -6.77 10.10
N ALA A 28 -4.11 -5.45 10.14
CA ALA A 28 -3.35 -4.50 9.33
C ALA A 28 -1.87 -4.52 9.72
N ILE A 29 -1.56 -4.61 11.03
CA ILE A 29 -0.20 -4.81 11.52
C ILE A 29 0.38 -6.11 10.95
N TYR A 30 -0.40 -7.19 10.87
CA TYR A 30 0.03 -8.45 10.30
C TYR A 30 0.38 -8.34 8.80
N LEU A 31 -0.42 -7.62 8.01
CA LEU A 31 -0.11 -7.36 6.60
C LEU A 31 1.20 -6.57 6.43
N ILE A 32 1.37 -5.49 7.20
CA ILE A 32 2.58 -4.67 7.10
C ILE A 32 3.81 -5.45 7.57
N ASN A 33 3.69 -6.24 8.63
CA ASN A 33 4.76 -7.16 9.04
C ASN A 33 5.06 -8.21 7.97
N TYR A 34 4.04 -8.72 7.27
CA TYR A 34 4.24 -9.60 6.12
C TYR A 34 5.07 -8.90 5.03
N PHE A 35 4.80 -7.63 4.72
CA PHE A 35 5.59 -6.87 3.74
C PHE A 35 7.04 -6.67 4.20
N ILE A 36 7.26 -6.29 5.46
CA ILE A 36 8.60 -6.09 6.04
C ILE A 36 9.42 -7.39 6.01
N ASN A 37 8.79 -8.52 6.36
CA ASN A 37 9.45 -9.83 6.41
C ASN A 37 9.72 -10.42 5.01
N ASN A 38 8.98 -9.99 3.99
CA ASN A 38 9.15 -10.44 2.61
C ASN A 38 9.76 -9.32 1.76
N TYR A 39 11.02 -9.00 2.06
CA TYR A 39 11.73 -7.83 1.51
C TYR A 39 11.70 -7.75 -0.02
N GLU A 40 11.70 -8.88 -0.73
CA GLU A 40 11.64 -8.92 -2.20
C GLU A 40 10.31 -8.41 -2.77
N LEU A 41 9.20 -8.48 -2.01
CA LEU A 41 7.92 -7.89 -2.43
C LEU A 41 8.00 -6.36 -2.54
N LEU A 42 8.89 -5.71 -1.77
CA LEU A 42 9.02 -4.25 -1.80
C LEU A 42 9.56 -3.73 -3.14
N ASP A 43 10.22 -4.57 -3.93
CA ASP A 43 10.61 -4.23 -5.30
C ASP A 43 9.40 -4.14 -6.24
N LYS A 44 8.30 -4.82 -5.89
CA LYS A 44 7.05 -4.92 -6.66
C LYS A 44 5.95 -4.01 -6.17
N PHE A 45 6.16 -3.37 -5.03
CA PHE A 45 5.18 -2.48 -4.42
C PHE A 45 5.51 -1.05 -4.74
N HIS A 46 4.63 -0.38 -5.47
CA HIS A 46 4.77 1.02 -5.85
C HIS A 46 3.85 1.86 -4.97
N PHE A 47 4.44 2.61 -4.05
CA PHE A 47 3.65 3.54 -3.24
C PHE A 47 3.35 4.77 -4.09
N VAL A 48 2.07 5.06 -4.32
CA VAL A 48 1.65 6.15 -5.21
C VAL A 48 0.65 7.04 -4.49
N GLU A 49 0.44 8.23 -5.03
CA GLU A 49 -0.62 9.09 -4.55
C GLU A 49 -1.99 8.38 -4.66
N LEU A 50 -2.87 8.66 -3.69
CA LEU A 50 -4.24 8.12 -3.73
C LEU A 50 -4.98 8.59 -4.98
N GLU A 51 -4.67 9.80 -5.45
CA GLU A 51 -5.16 10.28 -6.73
C GLU A 51 -4.56 9.45 -7.86
N GLY A 52 -5.42 8.79 -8.65
CA GLY A 52 -4.97 7.93 -9.74
C GLY A 52 -4.64 6.49 -9.35
N LEU A 53 -4.68 6.12 -8.06
CA LEU A 53 -4.49 4.74 -7.61
C LEU A 53 -5.40 3.78 -8.40
N ASN A 54 -6.69 4.14 -8.50
CA ASN A 54 -7.70 3.37 -9.23
C ASN A 54 -7.45 3.24 -10.74
N LYS A 55 -6.40 3.83 -11.32
CA LYS A 55 -6.00 3.63 -12.72
C LYS A 55 -5.07 2.43 -12.88
N ALA A 56 -4.35 2.04 -11.84
CA ALA A 56 -3.45 0.91 -11.88
C ALA A 56 -4.22 -0.43 -11.99
N PRO A 57 -3.59 -1.49 -12.54
CA PRO A 57 -4.23 -2.79 -12.74
C PRO A 57 -4.46 -3.54 -11.42
N THR A 58 -3.49 -3.44 -10.50
CA THR A 58 -3.54 -4.06 -9.18
C THR A 58 -3.31 -2.98 -8.13
N THR A 59 -4.28 -2.77 -7.26
CA THR A 59 -4.30 -1.70 -6.27
C THR A 59 -4.48 -2.24 -4.87
N LEU A 60 -3.82 -1.61 -3.92
CA LEU A 60 -4.00 -1.80 -2.50
C LEU A 60 -4.19 -0.43 -1.83
N GLU A 61 -5.40 -0.11 -1.42
CA GLU A 61 -5.65 1.08 -0.59
C GLU A 61 -5.58 0.70 0.88
N ILE A 62 -4.84 1.46 1.70
CA ILE A 62 -4.75 1.28 3.16
C ILE A 62 -5.22 2.57 3.84
N ARG A 63 -6.14 2.45 4.80
CA ARG A 63 -6.67 3.58 5.57
C ARG A 63 -6.19 3.50 7.02
N THR A 64 -5.49 4.54 7.49
CA THR A 64 -4.95 4.60 8.87
C THR A 64 -6.02 5.05 9.88
N LYS A 65 -5.78 4.83 11.18
CA LYS A 65 -6.69 5.15 12.33
C LYS A 65 -7.26 6.55 12.25
N CYS A 66 -6.42 7.50 11.84
CA CYS A 66 -6.69 8.91 11.78
C CYS A 66 -7.72 9.33 10.71
N GLY A 67 -8.13 8.42 9.82
CA GLY A 67 -9.15 8.69 8.80
C GLY A 67 -10.57 8.24 9.14
N LEU A 68 -10.78 7.54 10.27
CA LEU A 68 -12.01 6.80 10.53
C LEU A 68 -12.54 7.00 11.95
N LYS A 69 -13.84 7.30 12.06
CA LYS A 69 -14.63 7.13 13.29
C LYS A 69 -15.14 5.69 13.47
N GLU A 70 -14.94 4.80 12.49
CA GLU A 70 -15.62 3.50 12.43
C GLU A 70 -14.70 2.29 12.19
N ARG A 71 -15.18 1.11 12.62
CA ARG A 71 -14.45 -0.15 12.82
C ARG A 71 -14.51 -1.15 11.65
N GLN A 72 -14.77 -0.74 10.41
CA GLN A 72 -14.90 -1.67 9.28
C GLN A 72 -13.95 -1.35 8.11
N ALA A 73 -13.41 -2.44 7.54
CA ALA A 73 -12.51 -2.59 6.38
C ALA A 73 -11.60 -1.39 6.07
N HIS A 74 -10.38 -1.44 6.61
CA HIS A 74 -9.34 -0.41 6.48
C HIS A 74 -8.38 -0.67 5.33
N LEU A 75 -8.78 -1.56 4.43
CA LEU A 75 -7.99 -2.03 3.33
C LEU A 75 -8.92 -2.47 2.20
N GLU A 76 -8.54 -2.15 0.97
CA GLU A 76 -9.20 -2.61 -0.25
C GLU A 76 -8.11 -3.06 -1.24
N PHE A 77 -8.15 -4.33 -1.64
CA PHE A 77 -7.26 -4.91 -2.63
C PHE A 77 -8.05 -5.29 -3.88
N ILE A 78 -7.60 -4.84 -5.05
CA ILE A 78 -8.26 -5.09 -6.33
C ILE A 78 -7.19 -5.48 -7.35
N ASP A 79 -7.37 -6.62 -8.03
CA ASP A 79 -6.66 -7.00 -9.25
C ASP A 79 -7.69 -7.11 -10.39
N LYS A 80 -7.69 -6.12 -11.28
CA LYS A 80 -8.65 -6.01 -12.40
C LYS A 80 -8.41 -7.06 -13.47
N ASN A 81 -7.18 -7.50 -13.65
CA ASN A 81 -6.84 -8.49 -14.66
C ASN A 81 -7.36 -9.88 -14.28
N LYS A 82 -7.44 -10.17 -12.98
CA LYS A 82 -7.95 -11.43 -12.43
C LYS A 82 -9.39 -11.34 -11.91
N ASN A 83 -10.05 -10.18 -12.03
CA ASN A 83 -11.37 -9.90 -11.43
C ASN A 83 -11.44 -10.29 -9.95
N PHE A 84 -10.39 -9.96 -9.20
CA PHE A 84 -10.29 -10.31 -7.78
C PHE A 84 -10.33 -9.03 -6.94
N GLU A 85 -11.25 -8.98 -5.98
CA GLU A 85 -11.41 -7.87 -5.05
C GLU A 85 -11.63 -8.45 -3.65
N THR A 86 -10.92 -7.89 -2.66
CA THR A 86 -11.06 -8.32 -1.27
C THR A 86 -10.66 -7.23 -0.29
N ASN A 87 -11.29 -7.26 0.88
CA ASN A 87 -10.91 -6.47 2.05
C ASN A 87 -10.29 -7.35 3.15
N SER A 88 -10.10 -8.65 2.88
CA SER A 88 -9.54 -9.63 3.81
C SER A 88 -8.03 -9.73 3.67
N ILE A 89 -7.31 -9.44 4.75
CA ILE A 89 -5.84 -9.46 4.77
C ILE A 89 -5.29 -10.87 4.51
N SER A 90 -5.95 -11.90 5.02
CA SER A 90 -5.56 -13.30 4.76
C SER A 90 -5.66 -13.65 3.28
N GLU A 91 -6.71 -13.16 2.60
CA GLU A 91 -6.88 -13.37 1.17
C GLU A 91 -5.87 -12.59 0.36
N VAL A 92 -5.54 -11.35 0.74
CA VAL A 92 -4.47 -10.56 0.12
C VAL A 92 -3.13 -11.29 0.23
N ILE A 93 -2.76 -11.76 1.42
CA ILE A 93 -1.50 -12.49 1.63
C ILE A 93 -1.46 -13.75 0.76
N HIS A 94 -2.54 -14.54 0.77
CA HIS A 94 -2.62 -15.74 -0.05
C HIS A 94 -2.50 -15.42 -1.56
N PHE A 95 -3.16 -14.36 -2.01
CA PHE A 95 -3.10 -13.90 -3.38
C PHE A 95 -1.67 -13.48 -3.78
N LEU A 96 -0.97 -12.73 -2.93
CA LEU A 96 0.41 -12.31 -3.18
C LEU A 96 1.38 -13.49 -3.19
N GLN A 97 1.19 -14.48 -2.31
CA GLN A 97 1.99 -15.70 -2.29
C GLN A 97 1.85 -16.50 -3.60
N TYR A 98 0.64 -16.55 -4.16
CA TYR A 98 0.38 -17.20 -5.45
C TYR A 98 0.89 -16.39 -6.65
N ASN A 99 1.08 -15.07 -6.49
CA ASN A 99 1.46 -14.15 -7.56
C ASN A 99 2.72 -13.35 -7.21
N PRO A 100 3.90 -13.98 -7.03
CA PRO A 100 5.11 -13.32 -6.51
C PRO A 100 5.72 -12.25 -7.45
N GLN A 101 5.33 -12.24 -8.72
CA GLN A 101 5.80 -11.26 -9.71
C GLN A 101 4.83 -10.09 -9.92
N LEU A 102 3.75 -10.03 -9.15
CA LEU A 102 2.71 -9.03 -9.31
C LEU A 102 3.18 -7.66 -8.84
N GLU A 103 3.17 -6.68 -9.74
CA GLU A 103 3.35 -5.27 -9.38
C GLU A 103 2.06 -4.78 -8.69
N VAL A 104 2.17 -4.23 -7.48
CA VAL A 104 1.04 -3.75 -6.68
C VAL A 104 1.21 -2.27 -6.41
N TYR A 105 0.20 -1.48 -6.75
CA TYR A 105 0.20 -0.04 -6.51
C TYR A 105 -0.51 0.23 -5.20
N ILE A 106 0.18 0.85 -4.25
CA ILE A 106 -0.28 1.03 -2.88
C ILE A 106 -0.56 2.50 -2.62
N GLY A 107 -1.79 2.84 -2.23
CA GLY A 107 -2.13 4.16 -1.75
C GLY A 107 -2.45 4.12 -0.26
N ILE A 108 -1.91 5.06 0.51
CA ILE A 108 -2.15 5.14 1.96
C ILE A 108 -2.86 6.43 2.31
N LYS A 109 -4.01 6.31 2.97
CA LYS A 109 -4.79 7.44 3.48
C LYS A 109 -4.42 7.73 4.94
N MET A 110 -3.85 8.90 5.17
CA MET A 110 -3.38 9.38 6.47
C MET A 110 -3.77 10.83 6.75
N GLU A 111 -3.64 11.25 8.01
CA GLU A 111 -3.84 12.62 8.44
C GLU A 111 -2.81 13.57 7.81
N LYS A 112 -3.22 14.79 7.46
CA LYS A 112 -2.37 15.78 6.75
C LYS A 112 -1.02 16.07 7.43
N LEU A 113 -0.96 16.03 8.76
CA LEU A 113 0.28 16.30 9.51
C LEU A 113 1.30 15.16 9.41
N LEU A 114 0.86 13.96 9.03
CA LEU A 114 1.68 12.75 8.90
C LEU A 114 2.06 12.47 7.44
N CYS A 115 1.55 13.28 6.50
CA CYS A 115 1.82 13.17 5.07
C CYS A 115 3.28 13.42 4.69
N ILE A 116 4.15 13.95 5.55
CA ILE A 116 5.54 14.24 5.17
C ILE A 116 6.33 12.93 4.98
N GLU A 117 6.15 11.96 5.87
CA GLU A 117 6.97 10.73 5.87
C GLU A 117 6.63 9.79 4.72
N ILE A 118 5.41 9.89 4.17
CA ILE A 118 5.06 9.13 2.97
C ILE A 118 5.72 9.72 1.70
N LEU A 119 6.03 11.02 1.66
CA LEU A 119 6.58 11.67 0.45
C LEU A 119 7.92 11.04 0.03
N ASP A 120 8.71 10.57 0.99
CA ASP A 120 10.00 9.93 0.74
C ASP A 120 9.90 8.58 0.00
N ILE A 121 8.69 8.02 -0.07
CA ILE A 121 8.44 6.74 -0.74
C ILE A 121 7.44 6.82 -1.89
N ILE A 122 6.85 7.99 -2.18
CA ILE A 122 5.93 8.16 -3.31
C ILE A 122 6.68 8.02 -4.64
N GLU A 123 6.13 7.18 -5.51
CA GLU A 123 6.58 6.91 -6.87
C GLU A 123 5.59 7.51 -7.88
N GLU A 124 6.09 7.80 -9.09
CA GLU A 124 5.21 8.16 -10.21
C GLU A 124 4.34 6.97 -10.61
N ASN A 125 3.03 7.18 -10.74
CA ASN A 125 2.11 6.16 -11.23
C ASN A 125 2.05 6.19 -12.77
N PRO A 126 2.57 5.18 -13.50
CA PRO A 126 2.57 5.16 -14.96
C PRO A 126 1.17 5.11 -15.58
N PHE A 127 0.16 4.72 -14.81
CA PHE A 127 -1.24 4.62 -15.25
C PHE A 127 -2.02 5.90 -15.01
N TYR A 128 -1.46 6.84 -14.24
CA TYR A 128 -2.05 8.14 -13.98
C TYR A 128 -1.16 9.21 -14.64
N LYS A 129 -1.60 9.68 -15.80
CA LYS A 129 -1.02 10.87 -16.41
C LYS A 129 -1.65 12.07 -15.72
N ASP A 130 -0.86 12.76 -14.91
CA ASP A 130 -1.20 14.09 -14.43
C ASP A 130 -1.22 14.99 -15.69
N ASP A 131 -2.41 15.27 -16.23
CA ASP A 131 -2.62 16.29 -17.26
C ASP A 131 -2.39 17.65 -16.59
N LYS A 132 -1.13 18.04 -16.41
CA LYS A 132 -0.71 19.40 -16.04
C LYS A 132 -0.10 20.12 -17.22
#